data_AF-A0A7C4WJN5-F1
#
_entry.id   AF-A0A7C4WJN5-F1
#
_cell.length_a   1.000
_cell.length_b   1.000
_cell.length_c   1.000
_cell.angle_alpha   90.00
_cell.angle_beta   90.00
_cell.angle_gamma   90.00
#
_symmetry.space_group_name_H-M   'P 1'
#
loop_
_entity.id
_entity.type
_entity.pdbx_description
1 polymer ?
#
loop_
_entity_poly.entity_id
_entity_poly.type
_entity_poly.pdbx_seq_one_letter_code
_entity_poly.pdbx_strand_id
1 'polypeptide(L)'
;MKGRGVLWFFLLFIAVVWAGESVWAADNGLCLGCHQDEGLSKERAGKKVSLFVPEKKLKESVHGKLLCWDCHTRIRDDVHAEGGKKAADPRVDCGRCHGAIEKEYRKSSHAKAIMKGTTVAAHCYD
;
A
#
# COMPACT_ATOMS: atom_id res chain seq x y z
N MET A 1 60.20 14.21 8.47
CA MET A 1 58.88 14.42 9.09
C MET A 1 57.96 15.16 8.11
N LYS A 2 57.34 14.47 7.14
CA LYS A 2 56.53 15.14 6.09
C LYS A 2 55.40 14.28 5.49
N GLY A 3 54.92 13.28 6.25
CA GLY A 3 53.95 12.27 5.74
C GLY A 3 52.66 12.10 6.55
N ARG A 4 52.50 12.77 7.70
CA ARG A 4 51.32 12.57 8.59
C ARG A 4 50.11 13.44 8.21
N GLY A 5 50.32 14.55 7.49
CA GLY A 5 49.23 15.47 7.10
C GLY A 5 48.43 15.03 5.86
N VAL A 6 49.06 14.30 4.93
CA VAL A 6 48.40 13.85 3.68
C VAL A 6 47.44 12.68 3.95
N LEU A 7 47.77 11.78 4.90
CA LEU A 7 46.88 10.70 5.30
C LEU A 7 45.59 11.20 5.99
N TRP A 8 45.67 12.30 6.75
CA TRP A 8 44.50 12.88 7.42
C TRP A 8 43.53 13.54 6.43
N PHE A 9 44.06 14.20 5.39
CA PHE A 9 43.22 14.77 4.32
C PHE A 9 42.55 13.68 3.46
N PHE A 10 43.23 12.55 3.21
CA PHE A 10 42.63 11.42 2.48
C PHE A 10 41.54 10.69 3.27
N LEU A 11 41.71 10.54 4.59
CA LEU A 11 40.70 9.89 5.46
C LEU A 11 39.46 10.76 5.66
N LEU A 12 39.60 12.09 5.68
CA LEU A 12 38.46 13.02 5.72
C LEU A 12 37.70 13.09 4.39
N PHE A 13 38.36 12.85 3.25
CA PHE A 13 37.72 12.85 1.94
C PHE A 13 36.87 11.58 1.71
N ILE A 14 37.26 10.43 2.27
CA ILE A 14 36.51 9.17 2.16
C ILE A 14 35.21 9.20 2.99
N ALA A 15 35.20 9.87 4.15
CA ALA A 15 34.03 9.94 5.02
C ALA A 15 32.85 10.74 4.42
N VAL A 16 33.13 11.72 3.56
CA VAL A 16 32.09 12.58 2.95
C VAL A 16 31.39 11.88 1.78
N VAL A 17 32.07 10.96 1.08
CA VAL A 17 31.49 10.27 -0.11
C VAL A 17 30.49 9.17 0.26
N TRP A 18 30.54 8.64 1.49
CA TRP A 18 29.62 7.57 1.95
C TRP A 18 28.33 8.07 2.62
N ALA A 19 28.15 9.38 2.82
CA ALA A 19 26.97 9.94 3.48
C ALA A 19 25.82 10.27 2.51
N GLY A 20 25.97 9.95 1.22
CA GLY A 20 25.10 10.44 0.14
C GLY A 20 24.10 9.44 -0.44
N GLU A 21 23.80 8.31 0.23
CA GLU A 21 22.71 7.44 -0.23
C GLU A 21 21.37 7.94 0.31
N SER A 22 20.75 8.81 -0.47
CA SER A 22 19.33 9.14 -0.36
C SER A 22 18.51 7.88 -0.71
N VAL A 23 18.32 6.98 0.26
CA VAL A 23 17.33 5.91 0.12
C VAL A 23 15.96 6.57 0.15
N TRP A 24 15.39 6.85 -1.03
CA TRP A 24 13.97 7.18 -1.14
C TRP A 24 13.16 5.99 -0.64
N ALA A 25 12.72 6.06 0.62
CA ALA A 25 11.82 5.08 1.18
C ALA A 25 10.50 5.14 0.40
N ALA A 26 10.03 3.99 -0.08
CA ALA A 26 8.69 3.90 -0.63
C ALA A 26 7.67 4.16 0.50
N ASP A 27 6.70 5.04 0.25
CA ASP A 27 5.67 5.41 1.20
C ASP A 27 4.26 5.43 0.54
N ASN A 28 3.25 5.73 1.34
CA ASN A 28 1.85 5.82 0.89
C ASN A 28 1.45 7.23 0.42
N GLY A 29 2.40 8.16 0.31
CA GLY A 29 2.16 9.57 0.03
C GLY A 29 1.41 9.80 -1.28
N LEU A 30 1.75 9.07 -2.34
CA LEU A 30 1.04 9.14 -3.63
C LEU A 30 -0.45 8.80 -3.47
N CYS A 31 -0.77 7.71 -2.78
CA CYS A 31 -2.15 7.26 -2.61
C CYS A 31 -2.92 8.20 -1.68
N LEU A 32 -2.29 8.56 -0.55
CA LEU A 32 -2.90 9.42 0.45
C LEU A 32 -3.04 10.86 -0.03
N GLY A 33 -2.29 11.29 -1.05
CA GLY A 33 -2.48 12.59 -1.71
C GLY A 33 -3.93 12.88 -2.10
N CYS A 34 -4.70 11.85 -2.45
CA CYS A 34 -6.14 11.94 -2.65
C CYS A 34 -6.94 11.18 -1.59
N HIS A 35 -6.53 9.95 -1.25
CA HIS A 35 -7.33 9.07 -0.40
C HIS A 35 -7.41 9.47 1.08
N GLN A 36 -6.69 10.50 1.53
CA GLN A 36 -6.86 11.04 2.89
C GLN A 36 -7.93 12.14 2.98
N ASP A 37 -8.60 12.51 1.88
CA ASP A 37 -9.65 13.53 1.88
C ASP A 37 -11.01 12.92 2.28
N GLU A 38 -11.61 13.43 3.35
CA GLU A 38 -12.93 13.01 3.85
C GLU A 38 -14.06 13.26 2.84
N GLY A 39 -13.90 14.25 1.96
CA GLY A 39 -14.82 14.57 0.88
C GLY A 39 -14.72 13.63 -0.33
N LEU A 40 -13.60 12.90 -0.46
CA LEU A 40 -13.35 12.07 -1.62
C LEU A 40 -14.36 10.92 -1.68
N SER A 41 -15.06 10.85 -2.81
CA SER A 41 -16.12 9.88 -3.03
C SER A 41 -16.32 9.64 -4.51
N LYS A 42 -17.00 8.53 -4.82
CA LYS A 42 -17.44 8.21 -6.18
C LYS A 42 -18.88 7.72 -6.16
N GLU A 43 -19.53 7.81 -7.30
CA GLU A 43 -20.80 7.12 -7.50
C GLU A 43 -20.55 5.66 -7.90
N ARG A 44 -21.30 4.74 -7.30
CA ARG A 44 -21.32 3.32 -7.66
C ARG A 44 -22.75 2.82 -7.55
N ALA A 45 -23.33 2.41 -8.68
CA ALA A 45 -24.71 1.92 -8.77
C ALA A 45 -25.73 2.89 -8.14
N GLY A 46 -25.66 4.18 -8.49
CA GLY A 46 -26.58 5.22 -7.99
C GLY A 46 -26.31 5.67 -6.54
N LYS A 47 -25.27 5.13 -5.88
CA LYS A 47 -24.95 5.46 -4.49
C LYS A 47 -23.60 6.17 -4.40
N LYS A 48 -23.55 7.21 -3.58
CA LYS A 48 -22.29 7.87 -3.19
C LYS A 48 -21.54 6.95 -2.23
N VAL A 49 -20.31 6.58 -2.59
CA VAL A 49 -19.41 5.73 -1.80
C VAL A 49 -18.17 6.55 -1.46
N SER A 50 -17.84 6.63 -0.17
CA SER A 50 -16.62 7.29 0.29
C SER A 50 -15.37 6.51 -0.15
N LEU A 51 -14.32 7.24 -0.51
CA LEU A 51 -13.00 6.70 -0.83
C LEU A 51 -11.94 7.13 0.20
N PHE A 52 -12.39 7.75 1.30
CA PHE A 52 -11.55 8.23 2.37
C PHE A 52 -10.89 7.07 3.15
N VAL A 53 -9.61 7.21 3.40
CA VAL A 53 -8.76 6.32 4.19
C VAL A 53 -8.15 7.16 5.32
N PRO A 54 -8.54 6.91 6.58
CA PRO A 54 -7.94 7.60 7.72
C PRO A 54 -6.52 7.08 7.97
N GLU A 55 -5.51 7.81 7.49
CA GLU A 55 -4.09 7.44 7.57
C GLU A 55 -3.68 7.05 9.00
N LYS A 56 -4.08 7.84 10.01
CA LYS A 56 -3.77 7.57 11.40
C LYS A 56 -4.26 6.19 11.86
N LYS A 57 -5.49 5.82 11.50
CA LYS A 57 -6.05 4.49 11.87
C LYS A 57 -5.31 3.37 11.15
N LEU A 58 -4.91 3.56 9.90
CA LEU A 58 -4.09 2.58 9.18
C LEU A 58 -2.74 2.40 9.89
N LYS A 59 -2.05 3.51 10.21
CA LYS A 59 -0.75 3.51 10.91
C LYS A 59 -0.80 2.83 12.29
N GLU A 60 -1.92 2.95 12.99
CA GLU A 60 -2.14 2.32 14.31
C GLU A 60 -2.53 0.83 14.22
N SER A 61 -2.85 0.32 13.02
CA SER A 61 -3.23 -1.08 12.82
C SER A 61 -2.03 -2.03 12.74
N VAL A 62 -2.29 -3.34 12.77
CA VAL A 62 -1.29 -4.39 12.51
C VAL A 62 -0.63 -4.28 11.13
N HIS A 63 -1.26 -3.56 10.19
CA HIS A 63 -0.78 -3.31 8.85
C HIS A 63 -0.16 -1.91 8.68
N GLY A 64 0.07 -1.16 9.75
CA GLY A 64 0.50 0.25 9.67
C GLY A 64 1.86 0.51 9.02
N LYS A 65 2.65 -0.55 8.80
CA LYS A 65 3.93 -0.51 8.08
C LYS A 65 3.83 -0.93 6.61
N LEU A 66 2.64 -1.36 6.17
CA LEU A 66 2.41 -1.80 4.80
C LEU A 66 2.11 -0.62 3.87
N LEU A 67 2.47 -0.82 2.61
CA LEU A 67 2.18 0.09 1.52
C LEU A 67 0.82 -0.26 0.91
N CYS A 68 0.14 0.73 0.32
CA CYS A 68 -1.19 0.55 -0.26
C CYS A 68 -1.22 -0.61 -1.27
N TRP A 69 -0.17 -0.74 -2.09
CA TRP A 69 -0.04 -1.78 -3.12
C TRP A 69 0.38 -3.16 -2.58
N ASP A 70 0.75 -3.28 -1.29
CA ASP A 70 1.00 -4.59 -0.67
C ASP A 70 -0.30 -5.41 -0.61
N CYS A 71 -1.42 -4.71 -0.35
CA CYS A 71 -2.77 -5.27 -0.37
C CYS A 71 -3.45 -5.06 -1.74
N HIS A 72 -3.41 -3.84 -2.29
CA HIS A 72 -3.97 -3.48 -3.59
C HIS A 72 -3.02 -3.82 -4.74
N THR A 73 -2.65 -5.09 -4.86
CA THR A 73 -1.57 -5.56 -5.77
C THR A 73 -1.79 -5.27 -7.26
N ARG A 74 -2.99 -4.87 -7.66
CA ARG A 74 -3.39 -4.50 -9.02
C ARG A 74 -3.44 -2.99 -9.27
N ILE A 75 -3.14 -2.18 -8.27
CA ILE A 75 -3.03 -0.72 -8.34
C ILE A 75 -1.59 -0.37 -7.96
N ARG A 76 -0.84 0.18 -8.91
CA ARG A 76 0.59 0.53 -8.71
C ARG A 76 0.88 2.01 -8.90
N ASP A 77 -0.10 2.76 -9.38
CA ASP A 77 -0.01 4.16 -9.73
C ASP A 77 -1.40 4.81 -9.61
N ASP A 78 -1.44 6.10 -9.88
CA ASP A 78 -2.62 6.97 -9.89
C ASP A 78 -3.38 6.94 -11.23
N VAL A 79 -2.98 6.09 -12.19
CA VAL A 79 -3.63 5.99 -13.52
C VAL A 79 -5.09 5.57 -13.42
N HIS A 80 -5.54 5.10 -12.25
CA HIS A 80 -6.93 4.78 -11.97
C HIS A 80 -7.79 6.00 -11.56
N ALA A 81 -7.17 7.12 -11.19
CA ALA A 81 -7.84 8.39 -10.90
C ALA A 81 -8.20 9.11 -12.21
N GLU A 82 -9.34 9.79 -12.24
CA GLU A 82 -9.82 10.63 -13.35
C GLU A 82 -9.84 9.97 -14.75
N GLY A 83 -10.83 9.11 -14.99
CA GLY A 83 -11.07 8.54 -16.32
C GLY A 83 -10.01 7.53 -16.76
N GLY A 84 -9.15 7.11 -15.82
CA GLY A 84 -8.10 6.13 -16.00
C GLY A 84 -8.38 5.06 -17.03
N LYS A 85 -7.43 4.86 -17.96
CA LYS A 85 -7.51 3.83 -19.03
C LYS A 85 -7.89 2.44 -18.48
N LYS A 86 -7.66 2.21 -17.18
CA LYS A 86 -7.99 1.00 -16.46
C LYS A 86 -8.72 1.33 -15.16
N ALA A 87 -9.91 0.75 -14.99
CA ALA A 87 -10.66 0.84 -13.74
C ALA A 87 -9.84 0.27 -12.57
N ALA A 88 -9.86 0.96 -11.42
CA ALA A 88 -9.30 0.43 -10.18
C ALA A 88 -9.96 -0.92 -9.84
N ASP A 89 -9.14 -1.94 -9.55
CA ASP A 89 -9.62 -3.15 -8.90
C ASP A 89 -9.51 -2.93 -7.39
N PRO A 90 -10.63 -2.67 -6.69
CA PRO A 90 -10.60 -2.33 -5.27
C PRO A 90 -10.29 -3.54 -4.39
N ARG A 91 -10.22 -4.76 -4.95
CA ARG A 91 -9.95 -5.97 -4.18
C ARG A 91 -8.53 -5.95 -3.64
N VAL A 92 -8.41 -6.34 -2.37
CA VAL A 92 -7.14 -6.60 -1.70
C VAL A 92 -6.80 -8.10 -1.76
N ASP A 93 -5.51 -8.43 -1.64
CA ASP A 93 -5.03 -9.81 -1.57
C ASP A 93 -4.41 -10.12 -0.20
N CYS A 94 -5.25 -10.60 0.72
CA CYS A 94 -4.80 -11.05 2.05
C CYS A 94 -3.94 -12.33 1.97
N GLY A 95 -4.15 -13.16 0.95
CA GLY A 95 -3.54 -14.48 0.81
C GLY A 95 -2.04 -14.42 0.52
N ARG A 96 -1.55 -13.30 0.00
CA ARG A 96 -0.13 -13.02 -0.19
C ARG A 96 0.69 -13.20 1.09
N CYS A 97 0.12 -12.83 2.24
CA CYS A 97 0.74 -12.99 3.56
C CYS A 97 0.02 -14.04 4.42
N HIS A 98 -1.30 -14.15 4.32
CA HIS A 98 -2.15 -15.05 5.12
C HIS A 98 -2.60 -16.29 4.34
N GLY A 99 -1.68 -16.93 3.60
CA GLY A 99 -2.02 -18.02 2.66
C GLY A 99 -2.70 -19.24 3.31
N ALA A 100 -2.36 -19.57 4.56
CA ALA A 100 -3.00 -20.70 5.27
C ALA A 100 -4.48 -20.41 5.58
N ILE A 101 -4.77 -19.21 6.10
CA ILE A 101 -6.15 -18.78 6.43
C ILE A 101 -6.94 -18.61 5.13
N GLU A 102 -6.35 -18.01 4.11
CA GLU A 102 -6.98 -17.81 2.81
C GLU A 102 -7.40 -19.15 2.17
N LYS A 103 -6.53 -20.15 2.22
CA LYS A 103 -6.83 -21.50 1.73
C LYS A 103 -8.01 -22.13 2.47
N GLU A 104 -8.13 -21.91 3.77
CA GLU A 104 -9.24 -22.43 4.55
C GLU A 104 -10.54 -21.66 4.28
N TYR A 105 -10.47 -20.33 4.24
CA TYR A 105 -11.60 -19.48 3.86
C TYR A 105 -12.18 -19.88 2.50
N ARG A 106 -11.36 -20.19 1.50
CA ARG A 106 -11.82 -20.65 0.17
C ARG A 106 -12.66 -21.93 0.19
N LYS A 107 -12.53 -22.77 1.22
CA LYS A 107 -13.34 -23.99 1.38
C LYS A 107 -14.67 -23.73 2.09
N SER A 108 -14.80 -22.58 2.77
CA SER A 108 -15.97 -22.23 3.58
C SER A 108 -17.25 -22.08 2.76
N SER A 109 -18.40 -22.15 3.45
CA SER A 109 -19.70 -21.81 2.87
C SER A 109 -19.76 -20.36 2.39
N HIS A 110 -19.09 -19.44 3.09
CA HIS A 110 -19.05 -18.02 2.74
C HIS A 110 -18.39 -17.81 1.36
N ALA A 111 -17.18 -18.36 1.16
CA ALA A 111 -16.49 -18.25 -0.12
C ALA A 111 -17.29 -18.91 -1.26
N LYS A 112 -17.86 -20.10 -1.02
CA LYS A 112 -18.73 -20.79 -2.00
C LYS A 112 -19.97 -19.97 -2.35
N ALA A 113 -20.57 -19.28 -1.38
CA ALA A 113 -21.74 -18.44 -1.63
C ALA A 113 -21.37 -17.21 -2.47
N ILE A 114 -20.23 -16.55 -2.17
CA ILE A 114 -19.71 -15.43 -2.97
C ILE A 114 -19.42 -15.86 -4.41
N MET A 115 -18.83 -17.04 -4.61
CA MET A 115 -18.59 -17.61 -5.95
C MET A 115 -19.88 -17.85 -6.74
N LYS A 116 -21.02 -18.05 -6.06
CA LYS A 116 -22.35 -18.18 -6.66
C LYS A 116 -23.06 -16.83 -6.89
N GLY A 117 -22.41 -15.71 -6.58
CA GLY A 117 -22.90 -14.37 -6.86
C GLY A 117 -23.68 -13.68 -5.74
N THR A 118 -23.70 -14.24 -4.53
CA THR A 118 -24.30 -13.51 -3.38
C THR A 118 -23.43 -12.32 -2.97
N THR A 119 -24.08 -11.25 -2.49
CA THR A 119 -23.41 -10.03 -2.02
C THR A 119 -23.44 -9.85 -0.50
N VAL A 120 -24.04 -10.81 0.23
CA VAL A 120 -24.28 -10.69 1.69
C VAL A 120 -23.53 -11.74 2.53
N ALA A 121 -22.70 -12.58 1.92
CA ALA A 121 -21.88 -13.53 2.65
C ALA A 121 -20.58 -12.86 3.14
N ALA A 122 -20.10 -13.30 4.30
CA ALA A 122 -18.90 -12.74 4.93
C ALA A 122 -17.65 -12.94 4.07
N HIS A 123 -16.82 -11.90 3.98
CA HIS A 123 -15.52 -11.92 3.35
C HIS A 123 -14.41 -12.33 4.35
N CYS A 124 -13.21 -12.62 3.84
CA CYS A 124 -12.05 -12.96 4.67
C CYS A 124 -11.61 -11.82 5.61
N TYR A 125 -12.05 -10.59 5.34
CA TYR A 125 -11.74 -9.39 6.11
C TYR A 125 -12.90 -8.93 7.01
N ASP A 126 -14.03 -9.62 6.96
CA ASP A 126 -15.17 -9.39 7.87
C ASP A 126 -14.96 -10.19 9.16
#